data_AF-A0A1M5QYX6-F1
#
_entry.id   AF-A0A1M5QYX6-F1
#
_cell.length_a   1.000
_cell.length_b   1.000
_cell.length_c   1.000
_cell.angle_alpha   90.00
_cell.angle_beta   90.00
_cell.angle_gamma   90.00
#
_symmetry.space_group_name_H-M   'P 1'
#
loop_
_entity.id
_entity.type
_entity.pdbx_description
1 polymer ?
#
loop_
_entity_poly.entity_id
_entity_poly.type
_entity_poly.pdbx_seq_one_letter_code
_entity_poly.pdbx_strand_id
1 'polypeptide(L)'
;MRNLIENHIEEFAEILRYDKLLWPKVWKQLKKRFSPILDELEKSIGEVKFSDIERRELDRFIQNFNEFIKVRKEKLAERIRKNSREFELYKEDFIIFLGFAPTEFDFDWIVVKGKKENVIFLNVFSIWKRGELDNLEDVIYQSVVHYRHSEKKGIYYNKEKIFEAVLVKLKSISKNEPKVFMKNVCDLLYNKIPYYDWVGFYMLNDENLLELEEFTGEPTEHVKIPVGKGICGQAVEKMATFIVQDVSKETNYLACSPKVKSEIVVPIFLGKEIIGEIDIDSHYIAPFDERDEKFLKKICEEVSKIWKMNLNEE
;
A
#
# COMPACT_ATOMS: atom_id res chain seq x y z
N MET A 1 4.14 -10.80 23.60
CA MET A 1 4.57 -9.89 22.53
C MET A 1 4.57 -8.47 23.06
N ARG A 2 5.66 -7.74 22.83
CA ARG A 2 5.74 -6.30 23.07
C ARG A 2 4.57 -5.57 22.39
N ASN A 3 4.14 -4.44 22.95
CA ASN A 3 3.16 -3.61 22.28
C ASN A 3 3.80 -2.98 21.02
N LEU A 4 3.41 -3.45 19.83
CA LEU A 4 4.00 -3.01 18.57
C LEU A 4 3.60 -1.57 18.21
N ILE A 5 2.38 -1.16 18.58
CA ILE A 5 1.86 0.19 18.33
C ILE A 5 1.78 0.92 19.67
N GLU A 6 2.60 1.95 19.81
CA GLU A 6 2.61 2.83 20.96
C GLU A 6 1.90 4.13 20.60
N ASN A 7 0.72 4.35 21.20
CA ASN A 7 -0.06 5.57 21.00
C ASN A 7 0.30 6.59 22.08
N HIS A 8 0.92 7.70 21.66
CA HIS A 8 1.36 8.77 22.55
C HIS A 8 0.63 10.10 22.29
N ILE A 9 -0.49 10.09 21.55
CA ILE A 9 -1.20 11.34 21.18
C ILE A 9 -1.71 12.08 22.42
N GLU A 10 -2.14 11.38 23.46
CA GLU A 10 -2.61 11.99 24.72
C GLU A 10 -1.48 12.74 25.45
N GLU A 11 -0.27 12.16 25.49
CA GLU A 11 0.91 12.81 26.04
C GLU A 11 1.26 14.09 25.29
N PHE A 12 1.17 14.07 23.96
CA PHE A 12 1.45 15.26 23.17
C PHE A 12 0.33 16.31 23.33
N ALA A 13 -0.92 15.89 23.54
CA ALA A 13 -2.06 16.76 23.78
C ALA A 13 -1.92 17.59 25.07
N GLU A 14 -1.07 17.21 26.02
CA GLU A 14 -0.79 17.99 27.22
C GLU A 14 -0.33 19.42 26.90
N ILE A 15 0.25 19.64 25.71
CA ILE A 15 0.64 20.98 25.23
C ILE A 15 -0.52 21.97 25.24
N LEU A 16 -1.76 21.51 25.00
CA LEU A 16 -2.96 22.33 25.02
C LEU A 16 -3.32 22.82 26.43
N ARG A 17 -2.76 22.26 27.51
CA ARG A 17 -2.99 22.77 28.88
C ARG A 17 -2.26 24.09 29.15
N TYR A 18 -1.34 24.48 28.28
CA TYR A 18 -0.48 25.66 28.46
C TYR A 18 -0.79 26.74 27.42
N ASP A 19 -0.42 27.97 27.73
CA ASP A 19 -0.41 29.06 26.75
C ASP A 19 0.53 28.72 25.57
N LYS A 20 0.19 29.19 24.35
CA LYS A 20 0.96 28.90 23.13
C LYS A 20 2.42 29.35 23.25
N LEU A 21 2.70 30.41 24.01
CA LEU A 21 4.07 30.89 24.29
C LEU A 21 4.91 29.87 25.07
N LEU A 22 4.28 28.94 25.80
CA LEU A 22 4.95 27.90 26.59
C LEU A 22 5.11 26.58 25.83
N TRP A 23 4.51 26.44 24.64
CA TRP A 23 4.56 25.20 23.85
C TRP A 23 5.98 24.71 23.54
N PRO A 24 6.95 25.57 23.17
CA PRO A 24 8.34 25.13 23.00
C PRO A 24 8.96 24.52 24.27
N LYS A 25 8.55 24.99 25.46
CA LYS A 25 9.02 24.44 26.74
C LYS A 25 8.40 23.07 27.01
N VAL A 26 7.11 22.88 26.72
CA VAL A 26 6.43 21.58 26.84
C VAL A 26 7.05 20.58 25.85
N TRP A 27 7.32 20.99 24.62
CA TRP A 27 8.00 20.16 23.63
C TRP A 27 9.37 19.67 24.12
N LYS A 28 10.18 20.55 24.71
CA LYS A 28 11.45 20.15 25.34
C LYS A 28 11.28 19.10 26.45
N GLN A 29 10.15 19.09 27.16
CA GLN A 29 9.84 18.04 28.15
C GLN A 29 9.44 16.72 27.48
N LEU A 30 8.60 16.78 26.44
CA LEU A 30 8.26 15.60 25.62
C LEU A 30 9.51 14.97 25.01
N LYS A 31 10.43 15.79 24.47
CA LYS A 31 11.72 15.31 23.95
C LYS A 31 12.50 14.51 24.99
N LYS A 32 12.62 15.03 26.22
CA LYS A 32 13.30 14.31 27.32
C LYS A 32 12.59 12.99 27.66
N ARG A 33 11.26 12.99 27.68
CA ARG A 33 10.45 11.80 27.98
C ARG A 33 10.63 10.71 26.92
N PHE A 34 10.62 11.09 25.65
CA PHE A 34 10.66 10.17 24.50
C PHE A 34 12.05 10.07 23.86
N SER A 35 13.11 10.51 24.53
CA SER A 35 14.47 10.43 24.01
C SER A 35 14.88 8.96 23.79
N PRO A 36 15.51 8.62 22.65
CA PRO A 36 16.03 9.52 21.61
C PRO A 36 15.06 9.83 20.46
N ILE A 37 13.84 9.28 20.45
CA ILE A 37 12.92 9.30 19.30
C ILE A 37 12.68 10.71 18.78
N LEU A 38 12.30 11.65 19.66
CA LEU A 38 12.02 13.03 19.24
C LEU A 38 13.27 13.87 18.99
N ASP A 39 14.42 13.47 19.55
CA ASP A 39 15.71 14.06 19.20
C ASP A 39 16.11 13.68 17.78
N GLU A 40 15.95 12.41 17.41
CA GLU A 40 16.21 11.90 16.06
C GLU A 40 15.20 12.44 15.03
N LEU A 41 13.94 12.65 15.44
CA LEU A 41 12.93 13.28 14.60
C LEU A 41 13.36 14.71 14.23
N GLU A 42 13.73 15.55 15.21
CA GLU A 42 14.18 16.93 14.94
C GLU A 42 15.46 17.00 14.11
N LYS A 43 16.37 16.02 14.22
CA LYS A 43 17.51 15.94 13.30
C LYS A 43 17.07 15.78 11.84
N SER A 44 15.92 15.15 11.61
CA SER A 44 15.40 14.85 10.28
C SER A 44 14.48 15.95 9.72
N ILE A 45 13.68 16.60 10.57
CA ILE A 45 12.70 17.63 10.15
C ILE A 45 13.12 19.06 10.47
N GLY A 46 14.22 19.24 11.21
CA GLY A 46 14.60 20.54 11.78
C GLY A 46 13.84 20.86 13.07
N GLU A 47 13.98 22.10 13.53
CA GLU A 47 13.32 22.57 14.75
C GLU A 47 11.79 22.61 14.57
N VAL A 48 11.07 22.19 15.62
CA VAL A 48 9.62 22.22 15.61
C VAL A 48 9.08 23.65 15.69
N LYS A 49 8.26 24.03 14.71
CA LYS A 49 7.66 25.37 14.59
C LYS A 49 6.23 25.36 15.08
N PHE A 50 6.00 25.96 16.24
CA PHE A 50 4.65 26.13 16.80
C PHE A 50 3.91 27.35 16.25
N SER A 51 4.60 28.24 15.52
CA SER A 51 3.98 29.36 14.82
C SER A 51 2.94 28.90 13.80
N ASP A 52 3.17 27.75 13.19
CA ASP A 52 2.49 27.30 11.98
C ASP A 52 1.15 26.61 12.25
N ILE A 53 0.78 26.47 13.54
CA ILE A 53 -0.43 25.76 13.97
C ILE A 53 -1.29 26.63 14.88
N GLU A 54 -2.60 26.67 14.62
CA GLU A 54 -3.55 27.35 15.49
C GLU A 54 -3.97 26.46 16.66
N ARG A 55 -4.16 27.05 17.86
CA ARG A 55 -4.60 26.29 19.04
C ARG A 55 -5.91 25.55 18.80
N ARG A 56 -6.87 26.24 18.19
CA ARG A 56 -8.20 25.68 17.85
C ARG A 56 -8.11 24.52 16.88
N GLU A 57 -7.13 24.54 15.98
CA GLU A 57 -6.90 23.46 15.02
C GLU A 57 -6.36 22.22 15.75
N LEU A 58 -5.36 22.40 16.61
CA LEU A 58 -4.84 21.31 17.43
C LEU A 58 -5.90 20.73 18.39
N ASP A 59 -6.71 21.58 19.02
CA ASP A 59 -7.85 21.16 19.84
C ASP A 59 -8.82 20.26 19.04
N ARG A 60 -9.16 20.65 17.81
CA ARG A 60 -10.05 19.88 16.92
C ARG A 60 -9.44 18.53 16.54
N PHE A 61 -8.16 18.51 16.19
CA PHE A 61 -7.43 17.28 15.90
C PHE A 61 -7.53 16.30 17.08
N ILE A 62 -7.21 16.76 18.30
CA ILE A 62 -7.25 15.90 19.49
C ILE A 62 -8.66 15.37 19.76
N GLN A 63 -9.70 16.19 19.57
CA GLN A 63 -11.09 15.73 19.68
C GLN A 63 -11.41 14.62 18.66
N ASN A 64 -11.10 14.84 17.38
CA ASN A 64 -11.36 13.86 16.33
C ASN A 64 -10.55 12.56 16.53
N PHE A 65 -9.29 12.66 16.95
CA PHE A 65 -8.49 11.48 17.26
C PHE A 65 -9.05 10.69 18.45
N ASN A 66 -9.53 11.38 19.49
CA ASN A 66 -10.14 10.72 20.65
C ASN A 66 -11.45 10.02 20.30
N GLU A 67 -12.26 10.58 19.39
CA GLU A 67 -13.46 9.90 18.86
C GLU A 67 -13.08 8.68 18.03
N PHE A 68 -12.11 8.83 17.14
CA PHE A 68 -11.59 7.74 16.30
C PHE A 68 -11.06 6.57 17.14
N ILE A 69 -10.19 6.84 18.12
CA ILE A 69 -9.51 5.78 18.89
C ILE A 69 -10.50 5.03 19.79
N LYS A 70 -11.55 5.68 20.31
CA LYS A 70 -12.61 5.01 21.09
C LYS A 70 -13.29 3.88 20.31
N VAL A 71 -13.44 4.05 19.00
CA VAL A 71 -14.15 3.09 18.13
C VAL A 71 -13.18 2.07 17.51
N ARG A 72 -11.94 2.47 17.21
CA ARG A 72 -11.03 1.68 16.35
C ARG A 72 -9.75 1.16 17.02
N LYS A 73 -9.55 1.37 18.32
CA LYS A 73 -8.31 0.97 19.02
C LYS A 73 -7.88 -0.47 18.77
N GLU A 74 -8.82 -1.41 18.80
CA GLU A 74 -8.52 -2.84 18.64
C GLU A 74 -8.09 -3.20 17.21
N LYS A 75 -8.61 -2.48 16.21
CA LYS A 75 -8.34 -2.74 14.79
C LYS A 75 -6.95 -2.30 14.35
N LEU A 76 -6.39 -1.24 14.97
CA LEU A 76 -5.10 -0.66 14.57
C LEU A 76 -3.96 -1.68 14.50
N ALA A 77 -3.93 -2.63 15.44
CA ALA A 77 -2.89 -3.65 15.48
C ALA A 77 -3.32 -4.98 14.83
N GLU A 78 -4.61 -5.18 14.57
CA GLU A 78 -5.16 -6.46 14.15
C GLU A 78 -4.58 -6.89 12.80
N ARG A 79 -4.63 -6.01 11.80
CA ARG A 79 -4.13 -6.31 10.47
C ARG A 79 -2.64 -6.59 10.45
N ILE A 80 -1.82 -5.78 11.12
CA ILE A 80 -0.38 -6.05 11.21
C ILE A 80 -0.09 -7.38 11.89
N ARG A 81 -0.80 -7.73 12.96
CA ARG A 81 -0.63 -9.01 13.65
C ARG A 81 -1.04 -10.20 12.77
N LYS A 82 -2.09 -10.06 11.96
CA LYS A 82 -2.49 -11.09 10.97
C LYS A 82 -1.38 -11.34 9.95
N ASN A 83 -0.62 -10.31 9.57
CA ASN A 83 0.54 -10.39 8.66
C ASN A 83 1.88 -10.55 9.40
N SER A 84 1.87 -11.14 10.60
CA SER A 84 3.07 -11.22 11.46
C SER A 84 4.26 -11.93 10.82
N ARG A 85 4.01 -12.90 9.95
CA ARG A 85 5.04 -13.66 9.24
C ARG A 85 5.69 -12.83 8.14
N GLU A 86 4.90 -12.17 7.30
CA GLU A 86 5.35 -11.30 6.20
C GLU A 86 6.12 -10.11 6.75
N PHE A 87 5.67 -9.55 7.87
CA PHE A 87 6.35 -8.44 8.52
C PHE A 87 7.42 -8.88 9.52
N GLU A 88 7.72 -10.17 9.61
CA GLU A 88 8.78 -10.72 10.46
C GLU A 88 8.74 -10.18 11.90
N LEU A 89 7.55 -10.05 12.50
CA LEU A 89 7.38 -9.39 13.79
C LEU A 89 8.15 -10.08 14.92
N TYR A 90 8.52 -11.35 14.73
CA TYR A 90 9.37 -12.12 15.65
C TYR A 90 10.79 -11.54 15.82
N LYS A 91 11.26 -10.70 14.89
CA LYS A 91 12.56 -10.01 15.00
C LYS A 91 12.55 -8.90 16.05
N GLU A 92 11.37 -8.40 16.43
CA GLU A 92 11.17 -7.28 17.37
C GLU A 92 12.09 -6.07 17.10
N ASP A 93 12.41 -5.82 15.82
CA ASP A 93 13.40 -4.83 15.37
C ASP A 93 12.83 -3.43 15.15
N PHE A 94 11.50 -3.28 15.28
CA PHE A 94 10.83 -1.99 15.20
C PHE A 94 9.60 -1.87 16.11
N ILE A 95 9.20 -0.62 16.37
CA ILE A 95 7.87 -0.27 16.88
C ILE A 95 7.24 0.82 16.00
N ILE A 96 5.93 0.99 16.14
CA ILE A 96 5.14 2.03 15.52
C ILE A 96 4.80 3.04 16.62
N PHE A 97 5.18 4.30 16.42
CA PHE A 97 4.96 5.39 17.37
C PHE A 97 3.96 6.37 16.79
N LEU A 98 2.77 6.43 17.38
CA LEU A 98 1.75 7.42 17.01
C LEU A 98 2.00 8.68 17.83
N GLY A 99 2.47 9.73 17.17
CA GLY A 99 2.71 11.04 17.75
C GLY A 99 2.25 12.14 16.80
N PHE A 100 2.61 13.38 17.11
CA PHE A 100 2.52 14.43 16.12
C PHE A 100 3.64 15.46 16.28
N ALA A 101 4.00 16.09 15.17
CA ALA A 101 4.81 17.29 15.17
C ALA A 101 4.05 18.36 14.39
N PRO A 102 3.83 19.56 14.96
CA PRO A 102 3.03 20.60 14.33
C PRO A 102 3.71 21.28 13.14
N THR A 103 5.01 21.04 12.93
CA THR A 103 5.72 21.47 11.72
C THR A 103 5.20 20.71 10.51
N GLU A 104 4.97 21.41 9.40
CA GLU A 104 4.65 20.77 8.12
C GLU A 104 5.90 20.14 7.49
N PHE A 105 5.77 18.90 7.04
CA PHE A 105 6.79 18.19 6.26
C PHE A 105 6.14 17.25 5.25
N ASP A 106 6.87 16.93 4.18
CA ASP A 106 6.36 16.21 3.01
C ASP A 106 6.28 14.68 3.21
N PHE A 107 5.93 14.22 4.42
CA PHE A 107 5.75 12.80 4.73
C PHE A 107 4.83 12.59 5.93
N ASP A 108 4.15 11.45 5.97
CA ASP A 108 3.29 11.07 7.11
C ASP A 108 4.03 10.26 8.15
N TRP A 109 5.07 9.55 7.73
CA TRP A 109 5.85 8.69 8.61
C TRP A 109 7.34 8.77 8.29
N ILE A 110 8.15 8.51 9.31
CA ILE A 110 9.62 8.47 9.22
C ILE A 110 10.18 7.42 10.19
N VAL A 111 11.27 6.78 9.78
CA VAL A 111 12.01 5.82 10.59
C VAL A 111 13.12 6.56 11.31
N VAL A 112 13.05 6.58 12.64
CA VAL A 112 14.07 7.16 13.52
C VAL A 112 14.68 6.08 14.42
N LYS A 113 15.83 6.38 15.04
CA LYS A 113 16.45 5.45 15.99
C LYS A 113 15.78 5.55 17.37
N GLY A 114 15.31 4.42 17.87
CA GLY A 114 14.95 4.25 19.28
C GLY A 114 16.15 3.83 20.12
N LYS A 115 15.90 3.42 21.37
CA LYS A 115 16.96 2.95 22.28
C LYS A 115 17.51 1.57 21.89
N LYS A 116 16.65 0.69 21.39
CA LYS A 116 16.97 -0.71 21.05
C LYS A 116 16.50 -1.10 19.65
N GLU A 117 15.42 -0.48 19.20
CA GLU A 117 14.76 -0.77 17.92
C GLU A 117 14.73 0.46 16.99
N ASN A 118 14.33 0.24 15.74
CA ASN A 118 13.90 1.34 14.86
C ASN A 118 12.47 1.77 15.24
N VAL A 119 12.15 3.05 15.07
CA VAL A 119 10.83 3.57 15.38
C VAL A 119 10.22 4.17 14.12
N ILE A 120 9.11 3.62 13.67
CA ILE A 120 8.29 4.22 12.63
C ILE A 120 7.40 5.26 13.31
N PHE A 121 7.84 6.52 13.30
CA PHE A 121 7.08 7.64 13.83
C PHE A 121 6.03 8.07 12.80
N LEU A 122 4.75 8.07 13.18
CA LEU A 122 3.66 8.60 12.36
C LEU A 122 3.26 9.98 12.89
N ASN A 123 3.21 10.96 12.00
CA ASN A 123 2.63 12.28 12.29
C ASN A 123 1.12 12.24 12.08
N VAL A 124 0.39 11.80 13.10
CA VAL A 124 -1.07 11.63 13.02
C VAL A 124 -1.81 12.95 12.74
N PHE A 125 -1.21 14.09 13.15
CA PHE A 125 -1.75 15.41 12.81
C PHE A 125 -1.74 15.68 11.30
N SER A 126 -0.65 15.36 10.60
CA SER A 126 -0.56 15.50 9.14
C SER A 126 -1.59 14.61 8.42
N ILE A 127 -1.73 13.36 8.87
CA ILE A 127 -2.70 12.40 8.35
C ILE A 127 -4.13 12.92 8.52
N TRP A 128 -4.46 13.48 9.69
CA TRP A 128 -5.76 14.10 9.95
C TRP A 128 -5.99 15.34 9.08
N LYS A 129 -5.00 16.23 8.93
CA LYS A 129 -5.08 17.43 8.07
C LYS A 129 -5.44 17.08 6.63
N ARG A 130 -4.98 15.93 6.12
CA ARG A 130 -5.30 15.43 4.77
C ARG A 130 -6.63 14.69 4.67
N GLY A 131 -7.38 14.57 5.78
CA GLY A 131 -8.65 13.84 5.83
C GLY A 131 -8.50 12.32 5.79
N GLU A 132 -7.34 11.79 6.17
CA GLU A 132 -7.03 10.35 6.10
C GLU A 132 -7.03 9.66 7.48
N LEU A 133 -7.54 10.33 8.53
CA LEU A 133 -7.58 9.75 9.89
C LEU A 133 -8.36 8.44 9.93
N ASP A 134 -9.48 8.34 9.20
CA ASP A 134 -10.27 7.10 9.12
C ASP A 134 -9.50 5.92 8.51
N ASN A 135 -8.42 6.22 7.77
CA ASN A 135 -7.53 5.26 7.12
C ASN A 135 -6.24 5.03 7.92
N LEU A 136 -6.16 5.44 9.19
CA LEU A 136 -4.93 5.28 9.99
C LEU A 136 -4.44 3.83 10.07
N GLU A 137 -5.34 2.84 10.04
CA GLU A 137 -4.95 1.42 9.94
C GLU A 137 -4.17 1.11 8.65
N ASP A 138 -4.65 1.62 7.51
CA ASP A 138 -3.95 1.49 6.22
C ASP A 138 -2.63 2.26 6.23
N VAL A 139 -2.59 3.46 6.82
CA VAL A 139 -1.35 4.25 6.95
C VAL A 139 -0.29 3.47 7.72
N ILE A 140 -0.70 2.89 8.85
CA ILE A 140 0.18 2.07 9.69
C ILE A 140 0.65 0.84 8.91
N TYR A 141 -0.27 0.09 8.29
CA TYR A 141 0.07 -1.08 7.48
C TYR A 141 1.07 -0.75 6.36
N GLN A 142 0.78 0.29 5.57
CA GLN A 142 1.62 0.74 4.47
C GLN A 142 2.99 1.21 4.95
N SER A 143 3.08 1.92 6.07
CA SER A 143 4.37 2.33 6.64
C SER A 143 5.27 1.13 6.98
N VAL A 144 4.68 0.00 7.41
CA VAL A 144 5.41 -1.24 7.70
C VAL A 144 5.83 -1.95 6.40
N VAL A 145 4.94 -2.03 5.40
CA VAL A 145 5.27 -2.57 4.07
C VAL A 145 6.48 -1.83 3.48
N HIS A 146 6.45 -0.50 3.50
CA HIS A 146 7.53 0.34 2.98
C HIS A 146 8.80 0.24 3.83
N TYR A 147 8.70 0.21 5.17
CA TYR A 147 9.86 -0.03 6.05
C TYR A 147 10.54 -1.38 5.75
N ARG A 148 9.75 -2.45 5.53
CA ARG A 148 10.28 -3.77 5.12
C ARG A 148 10.85 -3.76 3.70
N HIS A 149 10.44 -2.80 2.88
CA HIS A 149 11.09 -2.47 1.61
C HIS A 149 12.32 -1.53 1.78
N SER A 150 12.80 -1.32 3.01
CA SER A 150 13.98 -0.51 3.36
C SER A 150 13.82 1.02 3.25
N GLU A 151 12.61 1.51 2.98
CA GLU A 151 12.33 2.95 3.00
C GLU A 151 12.44 3.52 4.42
N LYS A 152 12.73 4.82 4.48
CA LYS A 152 12.94 5.55 5.75
C LYS A 152 11.91 6.61 6.02
N LYS A 153 11.08 6.97 5.05
CA LYS A 153 9.97 7.92 5.18
C LYS A 153 9.04 7.78 3.98
N GLY A 154 7.79 8.18 4.13
CA GLY A 154 6.83 8.12 3.04
C GLY A 154 5.54 8.86 3.31
N ILE A 155 4.75 9.01 2.25
CA ILE A 155 3.40 9.58 2.29
C ILE A 155 2.41 8.44 2.07
N TYR A 156 1.35 8.42 2.88
CA TYR A 156 0.24 7.52 2.69
C TYR A 156 -0.52 7.82 1.40
N TYR A 157 -0.72 6.79 0.59
CA TYR A 157 -1.61 6.81 -0.57
C TYR A 157 -2.85 5.95 -0.34
N ASN A 158 -4.02 6.54 -0.61
CA ASN A 158 -5.31 5.88 -0.49
C ASN A 158 -5.60 5.06 -1.76
N LYS A 159 -5.58 3.73 -1.63
CA LYS A 159 -5.82 2.80 -2.74
C LYS A 159 -7.16 3.02 -3.43
N GLU A 160 -8.24 3.21 -2.68
CA GLU A 160 -9.58 3.36 -3.23
C GLU A 160 -9.67 4.63 -4.10
N LYS A 161 -9.11 5.75 -3.63
CA LYS A 161 -9.03 6.99 -4.41
C LYS A 161 -8.22 6.80 -5.70
N ILE A 162 -7.11 6.06 -5.63
CA ILE A 162 -6.29 5.75 -6.82
C ILE A 162 -7.10 4.90 -7.81
N PHE A 163 -7.71 3.81 -7.34
CA PHE A 163 -8.50 2.90 -8.17
C PHE A 163 -9.68 3.60 -8.81
N GLU A 164 -10.41 4.44 -8.08
CA GLU A 164 -11.49 5.27 -8.63
C GLU A 164 -10.98 6.20 -9.74
N ALA A 165 -9.87 6.90 -9.51
CA ALA A 165 -9.27 7.77 -10.51
C ALA A 165 -8.81 7.01 -11.76
N VAL A 166 -8.29 5.80 -11.59
CA VAL A 166 -7.90 4.91 -12.68
C VAL A 166 -9.12 4.42 -13.47
N LEU A 167 -10.19 3.98 -12.80
CA LEU A 167 -11.44 3.58 -13.46
C LEU A 167 -12.09 4.73 -14.22
N VAL A 168 -11.98 5.97 -13.74
CA VAL A 168 -12.44 7.15 -14.48
C VAL A 168 -11.63 7.33 -15.77
N LYS A 169 -10.29 7.23 -15.69
CA LYS A 169 -9.41 7.35 -16.87
C LYS A 169 -9.61 6.22 -17.87
N LEU A 170 -9.84 5.00 -17.39
CA LEU A 170 -10.11 3.82 -18.21
C LEU A 170 -11.26 4.05 -19.20
N LYS A 171 -12.30 4.79 -18.80
CA LYS A 171 -13.46 5.12 -19.67
C LYS A 171 -13.10 5.96 -20.89
N SER A 172 -11.96 6.65 -20.86
CA SER A 172 -11.49 7.51 -21.97
C SER A 172 -10.53 6.81 -22.93
N ILE A 173 -10.08 5.59 -22.60
CA ILE A 173 -9.19 4.81 -23.45
C ILE A 173 -9.99 4.24 -24.63
N SER A 174 -9.41 4.31 -25.84
CA SER A 174 -10.00 3.72 -27.04
C SER A 174 -10.20 2.22 -26.88
N LYS A 175 -11.39 1.72 -27.23
CA LYS A 175 -11.79 0.31 -27.07
C LYS A 175 -11.89 -0.45 -28.39
N ASN A 176 -11.37 0.13 -29.47
CA ASN A 176 -11.55 -0.43 -30.82
C ASN A 176 -10.67 -1.67 -31.05
N GLU A 177 -9.45 -1.67 -30.49
CA GLU A 177 -8.48 -2.75 -30.69
C GLU A 177 -8.09 -3.35 -29.32
N PRO A 178 -8.31 -4.67 -29.09
CA PRO A 178 -8.06 -5.28 -27.78
C PRO A 178 -6.62 -5.13 -27.29
N LYS A 179 -5.63 -5.37 -28.15
CA LYS A 179 -4.20 -5.26 -27.80
C LYS A 179 -3.82 -3.83 -27.42
N VAL A 180 -4.24 -2.85 -28.22
CA VAL A 180 -4.01 -1.43 -27.92
C VAL A 180 -4.68 -1.03 -26.61
N PHE A 181 -5.89 -1.52 -26.33
CA PHE A 181 -6.56 -1.28 -25.05
C PHE A 181 -5.77 -1.88 -23.88
N MET A 182 -5.39 -3.16 -23.97
CA MET A 182 -4.60 -3.86 -22.95
C MET A 182 -3.29 -3.13 -22.67
N LYS A 183 -2.56 -2.72 -23.70
CA LYS A 183 -1.31 -1.96 -23.55
C LYS A 183 -1.53 -0.64 -22.79
N ASN A 184 -2.55 0.13 -23.17
CA ASN A 184 -2.90 1.38 -22.48
C ASN A 184 -3.32 1.14 -21.02
N VAL A 185 -3.98 0.01 -20.73
CA VAL A 185 -4.29 -0.40 -19.36
C VAL A 185 -3.01 -0.69 -18.59
N CYS A 186 -2.10 -1.50 -19.14
CA CYS A 186 -0.81 -1.80 -18.49
C CYS A 186 -0.05 -0.51 -18.14
N ASP A 187 0.07 0.41 -19.11
CA ASP A 187 0.73 1.69 -18.90
C ASP A 187 0.00 2.55 -17.85
N LEU A 188 -1.33 2.57 -17.85
CA LEU A 188 -2.10 3.34 -16.88
C LEU A 188 -1.93 2.79 -15.46
N LEU A 189 -2.02 1.46 -15.28
CA LEU A 189 -1.89 0.81 -13.98
C LEU A 189 -0.47 1.02 -13.42
N TYR A 190 0.55 0.69 -14.20
CA TYR A 190 1.97 0.84 -13.85
C TYR A 190 2.31 2.28 -13.43
N ASN A 191 1.82 3.28 -14.19
CA ASN A 191 2.13 4.68 -13.91
C ASN A 191 1.30 5.31 -12.79
N LYS A 192 0.25 4.65 -12.30
CA LYS A 192 -0.68 5.25 -11.30
C LYS A 192 -0.69 4.54 -9.97
N ILE A 193 -0.31 3.26 -9.91
CA ILE A 193 -0.36 2.48 -8.68
C ILE A 193 1.08 2.28 -8.17
N PRO A 194 1.46 2.91 -7.04
CA PRO A 194 2.87 3.02 -6.63
C PRO A 194 3.61 1.71 -6.31
N TYR A 195 2.87 0.62 -6.16
CA TYR A 195 3.38 -0.70 -5.80
C TYR A 195 3.16 -1.72 -6.91
N TYR A 196 2.76 -1.29 -8.12
CA TYR A 196 2.72 -2.14 -9.30
C TYR A 196 4.02 -1.93 -10.07
N ASP A 197 4.89 -2.93 -10.03
CA ASP A 197 6.23 -2.88 -10.61
C ASP A 197 6.34 -3.68 -11.92
N TRP A 198 5.35 -4.52 -12.21
CA TRP A 198 5.10 -5.12 -13.50
C TRP A 198 3.59 -5.30 -13.69
N VAL A 199 3.10 -5.08 -14.89
CA VAL A 199 1.69 -5.26 -15.24
C VAL A 199 1.62 -5.90 -16.62
N GLY A 200 0.92 -7.02 -16.75
CA GLY A 200 0.76 -7.66 -18.05
C GLY A 200 -0.49 -8.50 -18.20
N PHE A 201 -0.82 -8.76 -19.46
CA PHE A 201 -1.90 -9.64 -19.86
C PHE A 201 -1.33 -10.88 -20.54
N TYR A 202 -1.76 -12.03 -20.05
CA TYR A 202 -1.54 -13.31 -20.72
C TYR A 202 -2.86 -13.83 -21.28
N MET A 203 -2.88 -14.19 -22.56
CA MET A 203 -4.07 -14.72 -23.23
C MET A 203 -3.94 -16.23 -23.41
N LEU A 204 -5.01 -16.97 -23.11
CA LEU A 204 -5.02 -18.42 -23.24
C LEU A 204 -5.25 -18.81 -24.71
N ASN A 205 -4.36 -19.63 -25.26
CA ASN A 205 -4.48 -20.15 -26.62
C ASN A 205 -5.08 -21.57 -26.65
N ASP A 206 -5.38 -22.06 -27.85
CA ASP A 206 -5.98 -23.39 -28.08
C ASP A 206 -5.08 -24.57 -27.65
N GLU A 207 -3.79 -24.32 -27.42
CA GLU A 207 -2.81 -25.31 -26.96
C GLU A 207 -2.73 -25.40 -25.43
N ASN A 208 -3.65 -24.74 -24.70
CA ASN A 208 -3.60 -24.58 -23.24
C ASN A 208 -2.29 -23.94 -22.75
N LEU A 209 -1.81 -22.93 -23.49
CA LEU A 209 -0.70 -22.08 -23.08
C LEU A 209 -1.20 -20.65 -22.90
N LEU A 210 -0.77 -20.03 -21.81
CA LEU A 210 -0.84 -18.58 -21.64
C LEU A 210 0.27 -17.94 -22.46
N GLU A 211 -0.08 -17.05 -23.39
CA GLU A 211 0.88 -16.27 -24.17
C GLU A 211 0.85 -14.80 -23.75
N LEU A 212 2.03 -14.21 -23.53
CA LEU A 212 2.15 -12.81 -23.17
C LEU A 212 1.68 -11.93 -24.32
N GLU A 213 0.63 -11.15 -24.10
CA GLU A 213 0.05 -10.27 -25.11
C GLU A 213 0.60 -8.85 -24.98
N GLU A 214 0.36 -8.19 -23.85
CA GLU A 214 0.80 -6.82 -23.62
C GLU A 214 1.25 -6.62 -22.18
N PHE A 215 2.30 -5.82 -21.97
CA PHE A 215 2.81 -5.53 -20.63
C PHE A 215 3.50 -4.17 -20.51
N THR A 216 3.73 -3.77 -19.26
CA THR A 216 4.54 -2.62 -18.86
C THR A 216 5.36 -3.01 -17.63
N GLY A 217 6.68 -2.89 -17.74
CA GLY A 217 7.63 -3.28 -16.70
C GLY A 217 8.93 -3.80 -17.30
N GLU A 218 9.74 -4.48 -16.50
CA GLU A 218 10.95 -5.16 -16.99
C GLU A 218 10.56 -6.31 -17.97
N PRO A 219 11.35 -6.55 -19.04
CA PRO A 219 11.14 -7.69 -19.92
C PRO A 219 11.17 -9.01 -19.15
N THR A 220 10.35 -9.98 -19.56
CA THR A 220 10.25 -11.31 -18.95
C THR A 220 10.60 -12.41 -19.94
N GLU A 221 11.22 -13.50 -19.46
CA GLU A 221 11.49 -14.71 -20.26
C GLU A 221 10.25 -15.62 -20.37
N HIS A 222 9.25 -15.42 -19.51
CA HIS A 222 8.05 -16.25 -19.44
C HIS A 222 7.00 -15.79 -20.46
N VAL A 223 7.35 -15.77 -21.73
CA VAL A 223 6.45 -15.37 -22.83
C VAL A 223 5.35 -16.39 -23.12
N LYS A 224 5.58 -17.65 -22.74
CA LYS A 224 4.59 -18.74 -22.81
C LYS A 224 4.61 -19.53 -21.51
N ILE A 225 3.45 -19.70 -20.87
CA ILE A 225 3.30 -20.38 -19.58
C ILE A 225 2.27 -21.50 -19.73
N PRO A 226 2.64 -22.77 -19.50
CA PRO A 226 1.66 -23.86 -19.50
C PRO A 226 0.66 -23.73 -18.34
N VAL A 227 -0.60 -24.09 -18.59
CA VAL A 227 -1.61 -24.20 -17.52
C VAL A 227 -1.11 -25.12 -16.40
N GLY A 228 -1.37 -24.73 -15.15
CA GLY A 228 -0.89 -25.38 -13.92
C GLY A 228 0.56 -25.08 -13.53
N LYS A 229 1.35 -24.37 -14.36
CA LYS A 229 2.74 -23.98 -14.06
C LYS A 229 2.82 -22.54 -13.58
N GLY A 230 3.60 -22.29 -12.53
CA GLY A 230 3.66 -20.94 -11.96
C GLY A 230 2.42 -20.58 -11.14
N ILE A 231 2.33 -19.32 -10.77
CA ILE A 231 1.12 -18.73 -10.17
C ILE A 231 0.10 -18.45 -11.28
N CYS A 232 0.55 -17.84 -12.39
CA CYS A 232 -0.19 -17.68 -13.65
C CYS A 232 -0.94 -18.93 -14.10
N GLY A 233 -0.22 -20.02 -14.41
CA GLY A 233 -0.85 -21.25 -14.87
C GLY A 233 -1.82 -21.86 -13.84
N GLN A 234 -1.57 -21.69 -12.53
CA GLN A 234 -2.49 -22.14 -11.49
C GLN A 234 -3.79 -21.30 -11.43
N ALA A 235 -3.71 -19.99 -11.70
CA ALA A 235 -4.87 -19.12 -11.74
C ALA A 235 -5.87 -19.56 -12.80
N VAL A 236 -5.36 -19.94 -13.99
CA VAL A 236 -6.17 -20.56 -15.04
C VAL A 236 -6.68 -21.94 -14.64
N GLU A 237 -5.80 -22.83 -14.16
CA GLU A 237 -6.17 -24.22 -13.81
C GLU A 237 -7.28 -24.27 -12.76
N LYS A 238 -7.20 -23.43 -11.72
CA LYS A 238 -8.18 -23.40 -10.62
C LYS A 238 -9.32 -22.41 -10.85
N MET A 239 -9.28 -21.66 -11.94
CA MET A 239 -10.25 -20.62 -12.28
C MET A 239 -10.47 -19.62 -11.14
N ALA A 240 -9.40 -19.17 -10.51
CA ALA A 240 -9.46 -18.34 -9.31
C ALA A 240 -8.37 -17.27 -9.30
N THR A 241 -8.63 -16.16 -8.62
CA THR A 241 -7.61 -15.17 -8.31
C THR A 241 -6.61 -15.75 -7.32
N PHE A 242 -5.33 -15.49 -7.56
CA PHE A 242 -4.25 -15.79 -6.62
C PHE A 242 -3.63 -14.49 -6.12
N ILE A 243 -3.44 -14.40 -4.81
CA ILE A 243 -2.74 -13.28 -4.16
C ILE A 243 -1.59 -13.88 -3.35
N VAL A 244 -0.37 -13.72 -3.86
CA VAL A 244 0.86 -14.19 -3.23
C VAL A 244 1.50 -13.03 -2.52
N GLN A 245 1.42 -13.02 -1.19
CA GLN A 245 1.97 -11.91 -0.38
C GLN A 245 3.50 -11.95 -0.26
N ASP A 246 4.12 -13.09 -0.55
CA ASP A 246 5.57 -13.32 -0.47
C ASP A 246 5.99 -14.47 -1.41
N VAL A 247 6.46 -14.16 -2.62
CA VAL A 247 6.83 -15.17 -3.63
C VAL A 247 7.97 -16.08 -3.19
N SER A 248 8.81 -15.64 -2.23
CA SER A 248 9.91 -16.47 -1.72
C SER A 248 9.44 -17.70 -0.94
N LYS A 249 8.16 -17.72 -0.55
CA LYS A 249 7.51 -18.83 0.15
C LYS A 249 6.78 -19.80 -0.79
N GLU A 250 6.67 -19.48 -2.07
CA GLU A 250 5.93 -20.27 -3.04
C GLU A 250 6.82 -21.32 -3.72
N THR A 251 6.42 -22.58 -3.64
CA THR A 251 7.21 -23.71 -4.18
C THR A 251 7.03 -23.91 -5.68
N ASN A 252 5.95 -23.37 -6.25
CA ASN A 252 5.63 -23.45 -7.68
C ASN A 252 5.73 -22.09 -8.36
N TYR A 253 6.56 -21.18 -7.83
CA TYR A 253 6.78 -19.85 -8.42
C TYR A 253 7.76 -19.93 -9.60
N LEU A 254 7.37 -19.31 -10.72
CA LEU A 254 8.25 -19.11 -11.86
C LEU A 254 8.91 -17.75 -11.71
N ALA A 255 10.13 -17.73 -11.17
CA ALA A 255 10.82 -16.47 -10.93
C ALA A 255 11.19 -15.78 -12.25
N CYS A 256 10.67 -14.55 -12.44
CA CYS A 256 11.03 -13.67 -13.54
C CYS A 256 12.19 -12.73 -13.14
N SER A 257 12.18 -12.25 -11.89
CA SER A 257 13.16 -11.27 -11.40
C SER A 257 13.35 -11.41 -9.88
N PRO A 258 14.59 -11.29 -9.35
CA PRO A 258 14.84 -11.33 -7.91
C PRO A 258 14.26 -10.12 -7.15
N LYS A 259 13.77 -9.10 -7.85
CA LYS A 259 13.16 -7.92 -7.24
C LYS A 259 11.72 -8.16 -6.82
N VAL A 260 11.01 -9.08 -7.51
CA VAL A 260 9.62 -9.40 -7.23
C VAL A 260 9.51 -10.03 -5.84
N LYS A 261 8.60 -9.51 -5.03
CA LYS A 261 8.34 -9.98 -3.67
C LYS A 261 6.91 -10.46 -3.49
N SER A 262 5.96 -9.98 -4.28
CA SER A 262 4.58 -10.42 -4.25
C SER A 262 3.97 -10.33 -5.64
N GLU A 263 2.89 -11.08 -5.85
CA GLU A 263 2.23 -11.24 -7.14
C GLU A 263 0.71 -11.34 -6.92
N ILE A 264 -0.08 -10.73 -7.81
CA ILE A 264 -1.53 -10.96 -7.89
C ILE A 264 -1.93 -11.27 -9.33
N VAL A 265 -2.57 -12.43 -9.50
CA VAL A 265 -3.07 -12.90 -10.80
C VAL A 265 -4.58 -12.97 -10.77
N VAL A 266 -5.24 -12.32 -11.73
CA VAL A 266 -6.70 -12.29 -11.84
C VAL A 266 -7.14 -12.82 -13.21
N PRO A 267 -7.84 -13.97 -13.26
CA PRO A 267 -8.34 -14.51 -14.52
C PRO A 267 -9.37 -13.61 -15.20
N ILE A 268 -9.33 -13.60 -16.54
CA ILE A 268 -10.27 -12.91 -17.41
C ILE A 268 -11.28 -13.95 -17.92
N PHE A 269 -12.54 -13.75 -17.54
CA PHE A 269 -13.64 -14.64 -17.94
C PHE A 269 -14.43 -14.06 -19.11
N LEU A 270 -14.71 -14.90 -20.11
CA LEU A 270 -15.72 -14.68 -21.14
C LEU A 270 -16.88 -15.65 -20.89
N GLY A 271 -17.93 -15.16 -20.22
CA GLY A 271 -19.00 -16.02 -19.74
C GLY A 271 -18.51 -16.95 -18.65
N LYS A 272 -18.41 -18.26 -18.94
CA LYS A 272 -17.89 -19.28 -18.01
C LYS A 272 -16.46 -19.74 -18.35
N GLU A 273 -15.94 -19.31 -19.49
CA GLU A 273 -14.63 -19.72 -19.98
C GLU A 273 -13.57 -18.70 -19.59
N ILE A 274 -12.36 -19.16 -19.33
CA ILE A 274 -11.20 -18.28 -19.14
C ILE A 274 -10.56 -18.05 -20.49
N ILE A 275 -10.34 -16.78 -20.83
CA ILE A 275 -9.66 -16.37 -22.07
C ILE A 275 -8.25 -15.83 -21.83
N GLY A 276 -7.85 -15.67 -20.57
CA GLY A 276 -6.56 -15.13 -20.17
C GLY A 276 -6.56 -14.68 -18.73
N GLU A 277 -5.61 -13.82 -18.38
CA GLU A 277 -5.45 -13.24 -17.05
C GLU A 277 -4.71 -11.90 -17.12
N ILE A 278 -4.88 -11.10 -16.07
CA ILE A 278 -3.96 -10.01 -15.76
C ILE A 278 -3.06 -10.45 -14.62
N ASP A 279 -1.77 -10.20 -14.77
CA ASP A 279 -0.74 -10.47 -13.79
C ASP A 279 -0.03 -9.17 -13.38
N ILE A 280 0.22 -9.03 -12.08
CA ILE A 280 0.82 -7.86 -11.46
C ILE A 280 1.88 -8.31 -10.45
N ASP A 281 3.13 -7.94 -10.72
CA ASP A 281 4.21 -8.08 -9.75
C ASP A 281 4.41 -6.81 -8.92
N SER A 282 4.85 -7.01 -7.68
CA SER A 282 5.31 -5.93 -6.82
C SER A 282 6.65 -6.24 -6.19
N HIS A 283 7.49 -5.22 -6.07
CA HIS A 283 8.72 -5.25 -5.30
C HIS A 283 8.49 -5.14 -3.78
N TYR A 284 7.25 -4.92 -3.36
CA TYR A 284 6.85 -4.85 -1.96
C TYR A 284 6.37 -6.21 -1.46
N ILE A 285 6.58 -6.48 -0.17
CA ILE A 285 5.99 -7.65 0.47
C ILE A 285 4.61 -7.28 1.01
N ALA A 286 3.67 -8.20 0.83
CA ALA A 286 2.30 -8.08 1.27
C ALA A 286 1.53 -6.79 0.88
N PRO A 287 1.68 -6.22 -0.34
CA PRO A 287 1.03 -4.97 -0.70
C PRO A 287 -0.43 -5.16 -1.13
N PHE A 288 -0.82 -6.34 -1.60
CA PHE A 288 -2.13 -6.60 -2.20
C PHE A 288 -3.18 -6.97 -1.16
N ASP A 289 -4.41 -6.47 -1.33
CA ASP A 289 -5.56 -6.87 -0.51
C ASP A 289 -6.83 -7.05 -1.38
N GLU A 290 -7.96 -7.33 -0.73
CA GLU A 290 -9.24 -7.57 -1.43
C GLU A 290 -9.68 -6.41 -2.33
N ARG A 291 -9.20 -5.19 -2.08
CA ARG A 291 -9.53 -4.03 -2.92
C ARG A 291 -8.80 -4.11 -4.25
N ASP A 292 -7.56 -4.59 -4.26
CA ASP A 292 -6.80 -4.88 -5.49
C ASP A 292 -7.54 -5.91 -6.33
N GLU A 293 -7.92 -7.04 -5.74
CA GLU A 293 -8.66 -8.10 -6.43
C GLU A 293 -9.98 -7.57 -7.03
N LYS A 294 -10.80 -6.86 -6.22
CA LYS A 294 -12.06 -6.28 -6.68
C LYS A 294 -11.86 -5.26 -7.80
N PHE A 295 -10.78 -4.47 -7.72
CA PHE A 295 -10.44 -3.48 -8.74
C PHE A 295 -10.00 -4.16 -10.04
N LEU A 296 -9.05 -5.11 -9.98
CA LEU A 296 -8.54 -5.82 -11.14
C LEU A 296 -9.63 -6.67 -11.81
N LYS A 297 -10.56 -7.27 -11.06
CA LYS A 297 -11.74 -7.94 -11.65
C LYS A 297 -12.56 -7.01 -12.54
N LYS A 298 -12.75 -5.74 -12.14
CA LYS A 298 -13.42 -4.74 -13.00
C LYS A 298 -12.61 -4.43 -14.26
N ILE A 299 -11.29 -4.42 -14.17
CA ILE A 299 -10.41 -4.27 -15.35
C ILE A 299 -10.60 -5.46 -16.29
N CYS A 300 -10.55 -6.70 -15.77
CA CYS A 300 -10.78 -7.93 -16.52
C CYS A 300 -12.16 -7.95 -17.20
N GLU A 301 -13.21 -7.47 -16.52
CA GLU A 301 -14.55 -7.33 -17.11
C GLU A 301 -14.57 -6.39 -18.32
N GLU A 302 -13.84 -5.27 -18.26
CA GLU A 302 -13.74 -4.34 -19.40
C GLU A 302 -12.97 -4.95 -20.57
N VAL A 303 -11.86 -5.64 -20.29
CA VAL A 303 -11.09 -6.37 -21.31
C VAL A 303 -11.94 -7.45 -21.98
N SER A 304 -12.68 -8.24 -21.19
CA SER A 304 -13.57 -9.30 -21.70
C SER A 304 -14.66 -8.77 -22.64
N LYS A 305 -15.26 -7.61 -22.33
CA LYS A 305 -16.26 -6.97 -23.21
C LYS A 305 -15.67 -6.61 -24.57
N ILE A 306 -14.46 -6.07 -24.59
CA ILE A 306 -13.77 -5.65 -25.82
C ILE A 306 -13.34 -6.87 -26.64
N TRP A 307 -12.83 -7.89 -25.97
CA TRP A 307 -12.46 -9.16 -26.60
C TRP A 307 -13.66 -9.80 -27.30
N LYS A 308 -14.82 -9.84 -26.64
CA LYS A 308 -16.07 -10.36 -27.22
C LYS A 308 -16.51 -9.59 -28.46
N MET A 309 -16.38 -8.26 -28.48
CA MET A 309 -16.81 -7.46 -29.64
C MET A 309 -16.01 -7.83 -30.89
N ASN A 310 -14.70 -8.02 -30.75
CA ASN A 310 -13.82 -8.37 -31.87
C ASN A 310 -14.10 -9.79 -32.40
N LEU A 311 -14.39 -10.76 -31.53
CA LEU A 311 -14.78 -12.11 -31.96
C LEU A 311 -16.09 -12.16 -32.78
N ASN A 312 -16.95 -11.12 -32.73
CA ASN A 312 -18.16 -11.05 -33.54
C ASN A 312 -17.96 -10.28 -34.87
N GLU A 313 -16.78 -9.68 -35.08
CA GLU A 313 -16.44 -8.93 -36.30
C GLU A 313 -15.58 -9.76 -37.29
N GLU A 314 -14.99 -10.87 -36.85
CA GLU A 314 -14.29 -11.88 -37.67
C GLU A 314 -15.22 -13.01 -38.16
#